data_AF-A0A973BI99-F1
#
_entry.id   AF-A0A973BI99-F1
#
_cell.length_a   1.000
_cell.length_b   1.000
_cell.length_c   1.000
_cell.angle_alpha   90.00
_cell.angle_beta   90.00
_cell.angle_gamma   90.00
#
_symmetry.space_group_name_H-M   'P 1'
#
loop_
_entity.id
_entity.type
_entity.pdbx_description
1 polymer ?
#
loop_
_entity_poly.entity_id
_entity_poly.type
_entity_poly.pdbx_seq_one_letter_code
_entity_poly.pdbx_strand_id
1 'polypeptide(L)'
;MQEFINWTVDTIREDKLLAPWLEERKFDWTPLVSKSIVNILDKGCSVIVITDSDREWFLNYCLSNINHKTLHRPYLPFYDFKSFYSKLEQVKNEDDISYIKDMLNISFPNGYCFWYIGRGQDSRAIIPKISKNSFLWLFDDEQQDAFNLRSSDEALDMKLLQMFRLYNKTISATLFAQVNVEN
;
A
#
# COMPACT_ATOMS: atom_id res chain seq x y z
N MET A 1 -4.67 -11.60 21.81
CA MET A 1 -4.47 -10.94 20.51
C MET A 1 -5.20 -11.78 19.48
N GLN A 2 -6.05 -11.19 18.65
CA GLN A 2 -6.81 -11.94 17.65
C GLN A 2 -5.92 -12.32 16.47
N GLU A 3 -6.17 -13.48 15.85
CA GLU A 3 -5.53 -13.87 14.59
C GLU A 3 -5.92 -12.87 13.48
N PHE A 4 -4.95 -12.41 12.68
CA PHE A 4 -5.16 -11.32 11.72
C PHE A 4 -6.27 -11.60 10.71
N ILE A 5 -6.39 -12.84 10.22
CA ILE A 5 -7.46 -13.18 9.28
C ILE A 5 -8.85 -13.06 9.91
N ASN A 6 -9.01 -13.49 11.16
CA ASN A 6 -10.28 -13.41 11.88
C ASN A 6 -10.63 -11.96 12.18
N TRP A 7 -9.66 -11.16 12.65
CA TRP A 7 -9.84 -9.73 12.86
C TRP A 7 -10.25 -9.00 11.58
N THR A 8 -9.65 -9.39 10.44
CA THR A 8 -9.97 -8.82 9.12
C THR A 8 -11.42 -9.09 8.75
N VAL A 9 -11.88 -10.35 8.91
CA VAL A 9 -13.27 -10.75 8.62
C VAL A 9 -14.25 -10.02 9.52
N ASP A 10 -14.00 -9.98 10.83
CA ASP A 10 -14.87 -9.30 11.79
C ASP A 10 -14.96 -7.80 11.50
N THR A 11 -13.83 -7.16 11.20
CA THR A 11 -13.77 -5.74 10.85
C THR A 11 -14.59 -5.44 9.58
N ILE A 12 -14.54 -6.30 8.56
CA ILE A 12 -15.34 -6.15 7.33
C ILE A 12 -16.83 -6.24 7.63
N ARG A 13 -17.24 -7.16 8.51
CA ARG A 13 -18.65 -7.38 8.85
C ARG A 13 -19.24 -6.31 9.74
N GLU A 14 -18.44 -5.73 10.64
CA GLU A 14 -18.88 -4.67 11.56
C GLU A 14 -18.93 -3.29 10.88
N ASP A 15 -18.02 -3.03 9.94
CA ASP A 15 -17.94 -1.73 9.29
C ASP A 15 -18.84 -1.65 8.05
N LYS A 16 -19.96 -0.92 8.19
CA LYS A 16 -20.96 -0.74 7.12
C LYS A 16 -20.42 -0.17 5.81
N LEU A 17 -19.24 0.46 5.81
CA LEU A 17 -18.62 1.00 4.61
C LEU A 17 -17.72 -0.02 3.91
N LEU A 18 -17.33 -1.10 4.57
CA LEU A 18 -16.62 -2.22 3.96
C LEU A 18 -17.64 -3.20 3.34
N ALA A 19 -17.32 -3.71 2.17
CA ALA A 19 -18.22 -4.57 1.41
C ALA A 19 -17.74 -6.05 1.41
N PRO A 20 -18.67 -7.03 1.29
CA PRO A 20 -18.35 -8.46 1.37
C PRO A 20 -17.31 -8.96 0.35
N TRP A 21 -17.16 -8.29 -0.81
CA TRP A 21 -16.17 -8.68 -1.82
C TRP A 21 -14.72 -8.70 -1.27
N LEU A 22 -14.43 -7.89 -0.25
CA LEU A 22 -13.12 -7.85 0.39
C LEU A 22 -12.91 -9.07 1.31
N GLU A 23 -13.99 -9.59 1.90
CA GLU A 23 -13.98 -10.82 2.70
C GLU A 23 -13.73 -12.05 1.82
N GLU A 24 -14.33 -12.07 0.62
CA GLU A 24 -14.07 -13.11 -0.39
C GLU A 24 -12.59 -13.18 -0.77
N ARG A 25 -11.91 -12.02 -0.77
CA ARG A 25 -10.50 -11.87 -1.11
C ARG A 25 -9.54 -11.79 0.07
N LYS A 26 -9.97 -12.21 1.27
CA LYS A 26 -9.15 -12.16 2.49
C LYS A 26 -7.81 -12.89 2.37
N PHE A 27 -7.74 -14.00 1.61
CA PHE A 27 -6.51 -14.78 1.45
C PHE A 27 -5.47 -14.09 0.57
N ASP A 28 -5.92 -13.24 -0.37
CA ASP A 28 -5.01 -12.38 -1.15
C ASP A 28 -4.60 -11.16 -0.33
N TRP A 29 -5.53 -10.61 0.44
CA TRP A 29 -5.34 -9.39 1.23
C TRP A 29 -4.38 -9.57 2.41
N THR A 30 -4.63 -10.60 3.23
CA THR A 30 -4.00 -10.77 4.55
C THR A 30 -2.47 -10.91 4.45
N PRO A 31 -1.88 -11.74 3.57
CA PRO A 31 -0.42 -11.86 3.48
C PRO A 31 0.25 -10.55 3.03
N LEU A 32 -0.36 -9.84 2.06
CA LEU A 32 0.18 -8.59 1.54
C LEU A 32 0.17 -7.48 2.59
N VAL A 33 -0.93 -7.35 3.33
CA VAL A 33 -1.03 -6.37 4.41
C VAL A 33 -0.12 -6.74 5.57
N SER A 34 -0.07 -7.99 6.00
CA SER A 34 0.84 -8.43 7.06
C SER A 34 2.28 -8.01 6.75
N LYS A 35 2.76 -8.34 5.55
CA LYS A 35 4.10 -7.94 5.08
C LYS A 35 4.31 -6.43 5.10
N SER A 36 3.31 -5.66 4.65
CA SER A 36 3.37 -4.19 4.68
C SER A 36 3.46 -3.65 6.10
N ILE A 37 2.62 -4.14 7.02
CA ILE A 37 2.60 -3.71 8.42
C ILE A 37 3.92 -4.05 9.12
N VAL A 38 4.43 -5.28 8.96
CA VAL A 38 5.71 -5.71 9.55
C VAL A 38 6.88 -4.84 9.06
N ASN A 39 6.89 -4.47 7.77
CA ASN A 39 7.92 -3.56 7.26
C ASN A 39 7.86 -2.18 7.91
N ILE A 40 6.66 -1.66 8.18
CA ILE A 40 6.49 -0.31 8.73
C ILE A 40 6.75 -0.30 10.24
N LEU A 41 6.10 -1.21 10.98
CA LEU A 41 6.06 -1.16 12.44
C LEU A 41 7.26 -1.85 13.08
N ASP A 42 7.70 -2.99 12.55
CA ASP A 42 8.75 -3.79 13.19
C ASP A 42 10.12 -3.48 12.60
N LYS A 43 10.21 -3.30 11.28
CA LYS A 43 11.47 -2.95 10.60
C LYS A 43 11.72 -1.44 10.52
N GLY A 44 10.70 -0.61 10.77
CA GLY A 44 10.83 0.85 10.71
C GLY A 44 11.06 1.40 9.30
N CYS A 45 10.64 0.68 8.25
CA CYS A 45 10.79 1.12 6.87
C CYS A 45 9.84 2.28 6.55
N SER A 46 10.30 3.18 5.69
CA SER A 46 9.46 4.22 5.10
C SER A 46 8.62 3.68 3.94
N VAL A 47 7.40 4.20 3.78
CA VAL A 47 6.51 3.83 2.66
C VAL A 47 6.54 4.93 1.62
N ILE A 48 6.91 4.56 0.41
CA ILE A 48 6.94 5.46 -0.74
C ILE A 48 5.75 5.13 -1.63
N VAL A 49 4.78 6.05 -1.68
CA VAL A 49 3.54 5.88 -2.42
C VAL A 49 3.72 6.36 -3.86
N ILE A 50 3.32 5.52 -4.82
CA ILE A 50 3.34 5.80 -6.26
C ILE A 50 1.98 5.38 -6.84
N THR A 51 1.44 6.18 -7.75
CA THR A 51 0.25 5.80 -8.51
C THR A 51 0.48 5.96 -10.00
N ASP A 52 -0.40 5.33 -10.80
CA ASP A 52 -0.61 5.81 -12.16
C ASP A 52 -1.28 7.21 -12.15
N SER A 53 -1.51 7.78 -13.34
CA SER A 53 -2.00 9.15 -13.50
C SER A 53 -3.48 9.28 -13.15
N ASP A 54 -4.25 8.23 -13.41
CA ASP A 54 -5.68 8.24 -13.15
C ASP A 54 -5.95 8.19 -11.63
N ARG A 55 -5.02 7.63 -10.85
CA ARG A 55 -5.17 7.42 -9.39
C ARG A 55 -4.40 8.44 -8.54
N GLU A 56 -3.95 9.56 -9.13
CA GLU A 56 -3.30 10.64 -8.36
C GLU A 56 -4.21 11.23 -7.28
N TRP A 57 -5.52 11.30 -7.54
CA TRP A 57 -6.50 11.71 -6.52
C TRP A 57 -6.45 10.78 -5.29
N PHE A 58 -6.23 9.48 -5.52
CA PHE A 58 -6.22 8.48 -4.48
C PHE A 58 -4.91 8.49 -3.70
N LEU A 59 -3.77 8.81 -4.33
CA LEU A 59 -2.52 9.11 -3.64
C LEU A 59 -2.73 10.23 -2.60
N ASN A 60 -3.32 11.35 -3.03
CA ASN A 60 -3.61 12.48 -2.16
C ASN A 60 -4.57 12.10 -1.03
N TYR A 61 -5.59 11.30 -1.34
CA TYR A 61 -6.50 10.75 -0.35
C TYR A 61 -5.76 9.92 0.70
N CYS A 62 -4.92 8.97 0.29
CA CYS A 62 -4.15 8.13 1.20
C CYS A 62 -3.25 8.96 2.12
N LEU A 63 -2.44 9.87 1.58
CA LEU A 63 -1.50 10.68 2.37
C LEU A 63 -2.20 11.64 3.33
N SER A 64 -3.34 12.20 2.93
CA SER A 64 -4.13 13.10 3.79
C SER A 64 -4.82 12.36 4.95
N ASN A 65 -5.16 11.08 4.76
CA ASN A 65 -5.92 10.30 5.73
C ASN A 65 -5.06 9.39 6.62
N ILE A 66 -3.89 8.94 6.15
CA ILE A 66 -3.05 7.99 6.91
C ILE A 66 -2.51 8.60 8.20
N ASN A 67 -2.27 9.91 8.21
CA ASN A 67 -1.75 10.67 9.34
C ASN A 67 -2.81 11.63 9.92
N HIS A 68 -4.09 11.33 9.71
CA HIS A 68 -5.17 12.19 10.19
C HIS A 68 -5.25 12.20 11.73
N LYS A 69 -5.43 13.39 12.31
CA LYS A 69 -5.35 13.62 13.77
C LYS A 69 -6.36 12.82 14.58
N THR A 70 -7.51 12.48 13.99
CA THR A 70 -8.58 11.72 14.67
C THR A 70 -8.23 10.25 14.90
N LEU A 71 -7.12 9.75 14.33
CA LEU A 71 -6.70 8.36 14.50
C LEU A 71 -5.98 8.13 15.84
N HIS A 72 -5.60 9.18 16.56
CA HIS A 72 -4.93 9.11 17.86
C HIS A 72 -3.69 8.19 17.91
N ARG A 73 -2.98 8.07 16.80
CA ARG A 73 -1.75 7.28 16.65
C ARG A 73 -0.57 8.16 16.21
N PRO A 74 0.69 7.72 16.40
CA PRO A 74 1.87 8.44 15.91
C PRO A 74 1.83 8.67 14.39
N TYR A 75 2.57 9.68 13.93
CA TYR A 75 2.78 9.89 12.50
C TYR A 75 3.61 8.76 11.89
N LEU A 76 3.14 8.25 10.76
CA LEU A 76 3.77 7.16 10.04
C LEU A 76 4.50 7.70 8.79
N PRO A 77 5.63 7.09 8.40
CA PRO A 77 6.51 7.60 7.35
C PRO A 77 6.00 7.25 5.94
N PHE A 78 4.88 7.84 5.53
CA PHE A 78 4.34 7.72 4.17
C PHE A 78 4.67 8.98 3.35
N TYR A 79 5.26 8.79 2.17
CA TYR A 79 5.74 9.88 1.33
C TYR A 79 5.27 9.72 -0.12
N ASP A 80 4.97 10.84 -0.78
CA ASP A 80 4.78 10.87 -2.23
C ASP A 80 6.15 10.79 -2.92
N PHE A 81 6.33 9.80 -3.80
CA PHE A 81 7.56 9.68 -4.59
C PHE A 81 7.88 10.94 -5.41
N LYS A 82 6.85 11.63 -5.94
CA LYS A 82 7.04 12.86 -6.73
C LYS A 82 7.71 13.97 -5.95
N SER A 83 7.71 13.91 -4.61
CA SER A 83 8.43 14.86 -3.75
C SER A 83 9.95 14.70 -3.83
N PHE A 84 10.45 13.53 -4.23
CA PHE A 84 11.89 13.27 -4.41
C PHE A 84 12.32 13.37 -5.86
N TYR A 85 11.52 12.80 -6.77
CA TYR A 85 11.82 12.78 -8.20
C TYR A 85 10.54 12.88 -9.04
N SER A 86 10.37 14.00 -9.73
CA SER A 86 9.13 14.35 -10.43
C SER A 86 8.99 13.73 -11.82
N LYS A 87 10.03 13.08 -12.36
CA LYS A 87 10.09 12.59 -13.74
C LYS A 87 10.11 11.06 -13.82
N LEU A 88 9.33 10.39 -12.98
CA LEU A 88 9.35 8.93 -12.88
C LEU A 88 8.99 8.24 -14.21
N GLU A 89 8.09 8.83 -14.99
CA GLU A 89 7.73 8.38 -16.34
C GLU A 89 8.88 8.40 -17.37
N GLN A 90 10.00 9.06 -17.05
CA GLN A 90 11.18 9.11 -17.92
C GLN A 90 12.19 8.00 -17.64
N VAL A 91 12.00 7.24 -16.56
CA VAL A 91 12.87 6.12 -16.17
C VAL A 91 12.69 4.98 -17.17
N LYS A 92 13.77 4.66 -17.91
CA LYS A 92 13.69 3.67 -19.01
C LYS A 92 14.76 2.59 -18.96
N ASN A 93 15.90 2.88 -18.34
CA ASN A 93 17.05 1.97 -18.32
C ASN A 93 17.39 1.54 -16.87
N GLU A 94 18.24 0.52 -16.75
CA GLU A 94 18.64 -0.01 -15.44
C GLU A 94 19.47 1.00 -14.63
N ASP A 95 20.23 1.88 -15.31
CA ASP A 95 21.05 2.90 -14.66
C ASP A 95 20.19 3.95 -13.92
N ASP A 96 19.14 4.46 -14.57
CA ASP A 96 18.16 5.39 -13.98
C ASP A 96 17.56 4.79 -12.72
N ILE A 97 17.20 3.51 -12.78
CA ILE A 97 16.62 2.79 -11.64
C ILE A 97 17.65 2.64 -10.51
N SER A 98 18.92 2.34 -10.84
CA SER A 98 20.00 2.26 -9.86
C SER A 98 20.21 3.59 -9.17
N TYR A 99 20.29 4.70 -9.92
CA TYR A 99 20.48 6.03 -9.34
C TYR A 99 19.34 6.44 -8.41
N ILE A 100 18.10 6.12 -8.76
CA ILE A 100 16.95 6.33 -7.88
C ILE A 100 17.08 5.46 -6.62
N LYS A 101 17.41 4.18 -6.75
CA LYS A 101 17.58 3.28 -5.60
C LYS A 101 18.70 3.76 -4.67
N ASP A 102 19.82 4.23 -5.20
CA ASP A 102 20.93 4.77 -4.42
C ASP A 102 20.52 6.02 -3.64
N MET A 103 19.82 6.95 -4.29
CA MET A 103 19.25 8.13 -3.62
C MET A 103 18.30 7.74 -2.48
N LEU A 104 17.41 6.77 -2.71
CA LEU A 104 16.46 6.31 -1.70
C LEU A 104 17.17 5.58 -0.54
N ASN A 105 18.19 4.77 -0.83
CA ASN A 105 18.98 4.07 0.20
C ASN A 105 19.71 5.06 1.13
N ILE A 106 20.23 6.16 0.59
CA ILE A 106 20.84 7.24 1.38
C ILE A 106 19.77 7.94 2.25
N SER A 107 18.59 8.18 1.67
CA SER A 107 17.50 8.93 2.33
C SER A 107 16.81 8.14 3.44
N PHE A 108 16.74 6.81 3.30
CA PHE A 108 16.00 5.92 4.20
C PHE A 108 16.93 4.82 4.76
N PRO A 109 17.74 5.12 5.80
CA PRO A 109 18.72 4.17 6.34
C PRO A 109 18.10 2.91 6.97
N ASN A 110 16.86 3.00 7.47
CA ASN A 110 16.09 1.84 7.95
C ASN A 110 15.35 1.09 6.83
N GLY A 111 15.63 1.45 5.57
CA GLY A 111 14.99 0.91 4.39
C GLY A 111 13.66 1.58 4.04
N TYR A 112 13.15 1.21 2.87
CA TYR A 112 11.88 1.68 2.34
C TYR A 112 11.16 0.54 1.62
N CYS A 113 9.85 0.67 1.47
CA CYS A 113 9.03 -0.16 0.60
C CYS A 113 8.16 0.74 -0.29
N PHE A 114 7.89 0.27 -1.51
CA PHE A 114 6.96 0.96 -2.38
C PHE A 114 5.53 0.52 -2.10
N TRP A 115 4.60 1.46 -2.11
CA TRP A 115 3.18 1.18 -2.25
C TRP A 115 2.72 1.71 -3.59
N TYR A 116 2.49 0.80 -4.54
CA TYR A 116 2.04 1.16 -5.88
C TYR A 116 0.55 0.89 -6.05
N ILE A 117 -0.19 1.85 -6.59
CA ILE A 117 -1.62 1.71 -6.92
C ILE A 117 -1.86 2.20 -8.34
N GLY A 118 -2.11 1.28 -9.27
CA GLY A 118 -2.26 1.67 -10.67
C GLY A 118 -2.21 0.52 -11.65
N ARG A 119 -2.32 0.85 -12.93
CA ARG A 119 -2.14 -0.11 -14.05
C ARG A 119 -0.76 -0.73 -14.01
N GLY A 120 -0.66 -2.04 -14.19
CA GLY A 120 0.64 -2.74 -14.17
C GLY A 120 1.55 -2.42 -15.36
N GLN A 121 0.98 -1.89 -16.44
CA GLN A 121 1.69 -1.46 -17.65
C GLN A 121 2.12 0.02 -17.62
N ASP A 122 1.80 0.77 -16.55
CA ASP A 122 2.28 2.15 -16.41
C ASP A 122 3.80 2.16 -16.17
N SER A 123 4.52 3.08 -16.82
CA SER A 123 5.96 3.27 -16.62
C SER A 123 6.37 3.46 -15.15
N ARG A 124 5.49 4.06 -14.34
CA ARG A 124 5.71 4.29 -12.90
C ARG A 124 5.62 3.02 -12.07
N ALA A 125 5.05 1.94 -12.62
CA ALA A 125 4.99 0.63 -11.97
C ALA A 125 6.32 -0.13 -12.02
N ILE A 126 7.26 0.25 -12.91
CA ILE A 126 8.50 -0.49 -13.17
C ILE A 126 9.31 -0.68 -11.88
N ILE A 127 9.68 0.41 -11.20
CA ILE A 127 10.52 0.35 -9.98
C ILE A 127 9.82 -0.42 -8.86
N PRO A 128 8.53 -0.14 -8.51
CA PRO A 128 7.81 -0.90 -7.51
C PRO A 128 7.74 -2.41 -7.80
N LYS A 129 7.47 -2.80 -9.05
CA LYS A 129 7.29 -4.22 -9.42
C LYS A 129 8.57 -5.04 -9.29
N ILE A 130 9.73 -4.46 -9.59
CA ILE A 130 11.02 -5.16 -9.47
C ILE A 130 11.64 -5.03 -8.07
N SER A 131 11.07 -4.19 -7.21
CA SER A 131 11.59 -3.98 -5.86
C SER A 131 11.05 -5.02 -4.90
N LYS A 132 11.92 -5.53 -4.04
CA LYS A 132 11.51 -6.49 -3.00
C LYS A 132 10.60 -5.80 -2.00
N ASN A 133 9.61 -6.54 -1.50
CA ASN A 133 8.72 -6.11 -0.43
C ASN A 133 7.79 -4.93 -0.74
N SER A 134 7.59 -4.61 -2.02
CA SER A 134 6.56 -3.66 -2.43
C SER A 134 5.16 -4.16 -2.06
N PHE A 135 4.29 -3.22 -1.70
CA PHE A 135 2.85 -3.42 -1.54
C PHE A 135 2.16 -2.97 -2.82
N LEU A 136 1.70 -3.93 -3.63
CA LEU A 136 1.25 -3.66 -5.00
C LEU A 136 -0.25 -3.84 -5.13
N TRP A 137 -0.96 -2.80 -5.55
CA TRP A 137 -2.36 -2.85 -5.98
C TRP A 137 -2.37 -2.62 -7.49
N LEU A 138 -2.44 -3.71 -8.25
CA LEU A 138 -2.22 -3.69 -9.70
C LEU A 138 -3.53 -3.79 -10.46
N PHE A 139 -3.68 -2.98 -11.51
CA PHE A 139 -4.79 -3.07 -12.45
C PHE A 139 -4.35 -3.72 -13.76
N ASP A 140 -5.18 -4.62 -14.25
CA ASP A 140 -5.05 -5.29 -15.56
C ASP A 140 -3.70 -5.99 -15.78
N ASP A 141 -3.10 -6.46 -14.68
CA ASP A 141 -1.86 -7.19 -14.65
C ASP A 141 -1.95 -8.19 -13.48
N GLU A 142 -1.50 -9.41 -13.71
CA GLU A 142 -1.61 -10.49 -12.72
C GLU A 142 -0.22 -10.82 -12.17
N GLN A 143 -0.01 -10.47 -10.89
CA GLN A 143 1.20 -10.82 -10.16
C GLN A 143 0.81 -11.51 -8.84
N GLN A 144 1.52 -12.58 -8.48
CA GLN A 144 1.21 -13.38 -7.29
C GLN A 144 1.33 -12.57 -5.99
N ASP A 145 2.37 -11.74 -5.87
CA ASP A 145 2.61 -10.88 -4.71
C ASP A 145 1.94 -9.49 -4.86
N ALA A 146 0.76 -9.44 -5.47
CA ALA A 146 0.00 -8.21 -5.67
C ALA A 146 -1.51 -8.43 -5.47
N PHE A 147 -2.19 -7.35 -5.07
CA PHE A 147 -3.64 -7.33 -5.05
C PHE A 147 -4.14 -6.92 -6.44
N ASN A 148 -4.45 -7.91 -7.28
CA ASN A 148 -4.83 -7.70 -8.68
C ASN A 148 -6.31 -7.25 -8.79
N LEU A 149 -6.57 -6.18 -9.52
CA LEU A 149 -7.88 -5.56 -9.75
C LEU A 149 -8.03 -5.27 -11.26
N ARG A 150 -9.23 -4.88 -11.69
CA ARG A 150 -9.50 -4.52 -13.09
C ARG A 150 -9.76 -3.02 -13.20
N SER A 151 -9.12 -2.34 -14.14
CA SER A 151 -9.38 -0.90 -14.35
C SER A 151 -10.78 -0.65 -14.94
N SER A 152 -11.35 -1.64 -15.61
CA SER A 152 -12.69 -1.61 -16.19
C SER A 152 -13.83 -1.85 -15.19
N ASP A 153 -13.52 -2.09 -13.92
CA ASP A 153 -14.52 -2.25 -12.86
C ASP A 153 -15.17 -0.90 -12.53
N GLU A 154 -16.46 -0.76 -12.79
CA GLU A 154 -17.22 0.47 -12.50
C GLU A 154 -17.20 0.86 -11.02
N ALA A 155 -17.00 -0.11 -10.12
CA ALA A 155 -16.91 0.12 -8.68
C ALA A 155 -15.48 0.32 -8.18
N LEU A 156 -14.47 0.44 -9.07
CA LEU A 156 -13.05 0.48 -8.69
C LEU A 156 -12.74 1.55 -7.65
N ASP A 157 -13.21 2.78 -7.84
CA ASP A 157 -12.91 3.88 -6.92
C ASP A 157 -13.45 3.60 -5.51
N MET A 158 -14.65 3.03 -5.42
CA MET A 158 -15.23 2.60 -4.14
C MET A 158 -14.39 1.48 -3.51
N LYS A 159 -13.93 0.51 -4.31
CA LYS A 159 -13.07 -0.58 -3.84
C LYS A 159 -11.75 -0.05 -3.28
N LEU A 160 -11.13 0.94 -3.92
CA LEU A 160 -9.90 1.59 -3.45
C LEU A 160 -10.12 2.27 -2.09
N LEU A 161 -11.21 3.02 -1.94
CA LEU A 161 -11.57 3.65 -0.65
C LEU A 161 -11.78 2.60 0.45
N GLN A 162 -12.44 1.49 0.14
CA GLN A 162 -12.69 0.39 1.07
C GLN A 162 -11.40 -0.33 1.48
N MET A 163 -10.53 -0.65 0.52
CA MET A 163 -9.23 -1.25 0.79
C MET A 163 -8.38 -0.33 1.66
N PHE A 164 -8.30 0.97 1.36
CA PHE A 164 -7.58 1.92 2.20
C PHE A 164 -8.17 1.98 3.61
N ARG A 165 -9.49 2.01 3.74
CA ARG A 165 -10.16 2.02 5.04
C ARG A 165 -9.78 0.80 5.88
N LEU A 166 -9.81 -0.39 5.29
CA LEU A 166 -9.41 -1.62 5.98
C LEU A 166 -7.92 -1.57 6.36
N TYR A 167 -7.04 -1.22 5.43
CA TYR A 167 -5.60 -1.10 5.68
C TYR A 167 -5.28 -0.10 6.80
N ASN A 168 -5.94 1.06 6.78
CA ASN A 168 -5.75 2.11 7.77
C ASN A 168 -6.24 1.67 9.17
N LYS A 169 -7.32 0.87 9.24
CA LYS A 169 -7.76 0.22 10.48
C LYS A 169 -6.77 -0.82 10.95
N THR A 170 -6.24 -1.66 10.06
CA THR A 170 -5.24 -2.68 10.41
C THR A 170 -4.03 -2.05 11.08
N ILE A 171 -3.47 -0.97 10.49
CA ILE A 171 -2.35 -0.23 11.09
C ILE A 171 -2.66 0.20 12.53
N SER A 172 -3.85 0.77 12.76
CA SER A 172 -4.26 1.23 14.09
C SER A 172 -4.39 0.06 15.06
N ALA A 173 -5.05 -1.01 14.63
CA ALA A 173 -5.26 -2.20 15.45
C ALA A 173 -3.93 -2.87 15.84
N THR A 174 -2.96 -2.95 14.92
CA THR A 174 -1.63 -3.49 15.22
C THR A 174 -0.85 -2.58 16.17
N LEU A 175 -0.84 -1.26 15.93
CA LEU A 175 -0.17 -0.28 16.81
C LEU A 175 -0.72 -0.32 18.25
N PHE A 176 -2.03 -0.55 18.41
CA PHE A 176 -2.67 -0.66 19.71
C PHE A 176 -2.72 -2.10 20.25
N ALA A 177 -1.92 -3.01 19.69
CA ALA A 177 -1.78 -4.41 20.10
C ALA A 177 -3.10 -5.20 20.14
N GLN A 178 -4.08 -4.82 19.32
CA GLN A 178 -5.37 -5.50 19.20
C GLN A 178 -5.26 -6.77 18.35
N VAL A 179 -4.41 -6.73 17.32
CA VAL A 179 -4.21 -7.81 16.34
C VAL A 179 -2.73 -8.12 16.13
N ASN A 180 -2.39 -9.41 16.02
CA ASN A 180 -1.03 -9.81 15.62
C ASN A 180 -1.03 -10.07 14.12
N VAL A 181 -0.20 -9.34 13.39
CA VAL A 181 0.00 -9.57 11.95
C VAL A 181 1.15 -10.52 11.66
N GLU A 182 2.00 -10.81 12.65
CA GLU A 182 3.06 -11.81 12.58
C GLU A 182 2.44 -13.20 12.87
N ASN A 183 2.01 -13.90 11.82
CA ASN A 183 1.71 -15.34 11.87
C ASN A 183 1.99 -15.95 10.49
#